data_AF-A0A0C3SDS0-F1
#
_entry.id   AF-A0A0C3SDS0-F1
#
_cell.length_a   1.000
_cell.length_b   1.000
_cell.length_c   1.000
_cell.angle_alpha   90.00
_cell.angle_beta   90.00
_cell.angle_gamma   90.00
#
_symmetry.space_group_name_H-M   'P 1'
#
loop_
_entity.id
_entity.type
_entity.pdbx_description
1 polymer ?
#
loop_
_entity_poly.entity_id
_entity_poly.type
_entity_poly.pdbx_seq_one_letter_code
_entity_poly.pdbx_strand_id
1 'polypeptide(L)'
;MDNLRCNRLTCRRVLSEKAVVVPNADPVDCANELFNASRLCPACDTSLTEPDDVVVCSLHPSNDYKTSVLSGLNPAVITEICGRALSFWQYQVQQEHSFQQAVIRSVNEKNAQAQKELNTVVREAQGEIALLNNKIAELQRDLELERRRASTLQDSLKEREKEYQKLKVHSLSVVSMTISEWFA
;
A
#
# COMPACT_ATOMS: atom_id res chain seq x y z
N MET A 1 -27.75 -2.55 -11.33
CA MET A 1 -27.25 -3.62 -10.43
C MET A 1 -28.20 -4.80 -10.65
N ASP A 2 -28.09 -5.43 -11.82
CA ASP A 2 -29.25 -6.20 -12.34
C ASP A 2 -29.03 -7.71 -12.25
N ASN A 3 -27.84 -8.11 -11.78
CA ASN A 3 -27.46 -9.51 -11.68
C ASN A 3 -27.14 -9.86 -10.23
N LEU A 4 -27.66 -11.00 -9.78
CA LEU A 4 -27.33 -11.58 -8.48
C LEU A 4 -25.84 -11.95 -8.43
N ARG A 5 -25.26 -11.88 -7.23
CA ARG A 5 -23.88 -12.31 -6.95
C ARG A 5 -23.88 -13.37 -5.87
N CYS A 6 -22.90 -14.27 -5.95
CA CYS A 6 -22.64 -15.26 -4.90
C CYS A 6 -22.45 -14.60 -3.53
N ASN A 7 -23.12 -15.11 -2.50
CA ASN A 7 -23.01 -14.58 -1.15
C ASN A 7 -21.73 -15.02 -0.41
N ARG A 8 -21.05 -16.06 -0.89
CA ARG A 8 -19.68 -16.38 -0.44
C ARG A 8 -18.73 -15.20 -0.70
N LEU A 9 -18.24 -14.60 0.39
CA LEU A 9 -17.41 -13.39 0.39
C LEU A 9 -16.11 -13.53 -0.43
N THR A 10 -15.57 -14.73 -0.53
CA THR A 10 -14.36 -15.01 -1.32
C THR A 10 -14.62 -15.26 -2.80
N CYS A 11 -15.87 -15.54 -3.20
CA CYS A 11 -16.24 -15.83 -4.60
C CYS A 11 -16.84 -14.62 -5.30
N ARG A 12 -17.97 -14.08 -4.77
CA ARG A 12 -18.70 -12.90 -5.28
C ARG A 12 -18.97 -12.87 -6.79
N ARG A 13 -18.88 -14.02 -7.47
CA ARG A 13 -19.11 -14.14 -8.91
C ARG A 13 -20.56 -13.79 -9.24
N VAL A 14 -20.76 -13.15 -10.38
CA VAL A 14 -22.10 -12.90 -10.93
C VAL A 14 -22.74 -14.24 -11.30
N LEU A 15 -24.00 -14.43 -10.89
CA LEU A 15 -24.78 -15.62 -11.19
C LEU A 15 -25.46 -15.42 -12.55
N SER A 16 -25.27 -16.36 -13.48
CA SER A 16 -25.65 -16.17 -14.89
C SER A 16 -26.61 -17.22 -15.46
N GLU A 17 -26.70 -18.43 -14.92
CA GLU A 17 -27.56 -19.46 -15.50
C GLU A 17 -28.44 -20.12 -14.46
N LYS A 18 -27.82 -20.65 -13.41
CA LYS A 18 -28.49 -21.31 -12.30
C LYS A 18 -27.94 -20.77 -10.98
N ALA A 19 -28.81 -20.71 -10.00
CA ALA A 19 -28.46 -20.38 -8.63
C ALA A 19 -29.17 -21.35 -7.69
N VAL A 20 -28.52 -21.70 -6.59
CA VAL A 20 -29.19 -22.32 -5.46
C VAL A 20 -29.84 -21.19 -4.68
N VAL A 21 -31.17 -21.20 -4.65
CA VAL A 21 -31.99 -20.26 -3.91
C VAL A 21 -32.32 -20.90 -2.57
N VAL A 22 -31.61 -20.40 -1.58
CA VAL A 22 -31.95 -20.44 -0.14
C VAL A 22 -32.29 -18.97 0.21
N PRO A 23 -32.76 -18.61 1.43
CA PRO A 23 -32.74 -17.21 1.89
C PRO A 23 -31.49 -16.41 1.46
N ASN A 24 -30.35 -17.09 1.24
CA ASN A 24 -29.15 -16.56 0.59
C ASN A 24 -28.84 -17.30 -0.73
N ALA A 25 -28.71 -16.59 -1.86
CA ALA A 25 -28.35 -17.21 -3.14
C ALA A 25 -26.85 -17.52 -3.26
N ASP A 26 -26.53 -18.76 -3.66
CA ASP A 26 -25.17 -19.21 -3.97
C ASP A 26 -25.10 -19.90 -5.36
N PRO A 27 -23.95 -19.82 -6.07
CA PRO A 27 -23.69 -20.66 -7.23
C PRO A 27 -23.77 -22.14 -6.84
N VAL A 28 -24.21 -22.99 -7.77
CA VAL A 28 -24.33 -24.44 -7.56
C VAL A 28 -23.03 -25.05 -7.01
N ASP A 29 -21.86 -24.65 -7.55
CA ASP A 29 -20.58 -25.17 -7.08
C ASP A 29 -20.23 -24.72 -5.66
N CYS A 30 -20.47 -23.44 -5.33
CA CYS A 30 -20.21 -22.90 -4.00
C CYS A 30 -21.18 -23.47 -2.96
N ALA A 31 -22.44 -23.66 -3.34
CA ALA A 31 -23.46 -24.27 -2.52
C ALA A 31 -23.09 -25.71 -2.15
N ASN A 32 -22.60 -26.50 -3.11
CA ASN A 32 -22.18 -27.88 -2.85
C ASN A 32 -21.01 -27.99 -1.85
N GLU A 33 -20.15 -26.97 -1.77
CA GLU A 33 -19.07 -26.90 -0.77
C GLU A 33 -19.54 -26.37 0.59
N LEU A 34 -20.56 -25.51 0.61
CA LEU A 34 -21.01 -24.78 1.80
C LEU A 34 -22.16 -25.47 2.56
N PHE A 35 -23.04 -26.19 1.87
CA PHE A 35 -24.11 -26.94 2.52
C PHE A 35 -23.56 -28.23 3.14
N ASN A 36 -23.52 -28.26 4.47
CA ASN A 36 -23.16 -29.44 5.24
C ASN A 36 -24.39 -30.34 5.49
N ALA A 37 -24.17 -31.56 5.99
CA ALA A 37 -25.24 -32.48 6.39
C ALA A 37 -26.20 -31.88 7.43
N SER A 38 -25.80 -30.82 8.13
CA SER A 38 -26.57 -30.12 9.15
C SER A 38 -27.61 -29.15 8.59
N ARG A 39 -27.70 -28.97 7.26
CA ARG A 39 -28.72 -28.13 6.57
C ARG A 39 -28.86 -26.73 7.18
N LEU A 40 -27.73 -26.08 7.48
CA LEU A 40 -27.72 -24.69 7.91
C LEU A 40 -27.37 -23.79 6.74
N CYS A 41 -28.04 -22.63 6.67
CA CYS A 41 -27.71 -21.61 5.70
C CYS A 41 -26.30 -21.03 5.98
N PRO A 42 -25.34 -21.12 5.04
CA PRO A 42 -23.94 -20.74 5.28
C PRO A 42 -23.70 -19.24 5.50
N ALA A 43 -24.73 -18.40 5.35
CA ALA A 43 -24.63 -16.95 5.51
C ALA A 43 -25.52 -16.37 6.63
N CYS A 44 -26.49 -17.12 7.17
CA CYS A 44 -27.34 -16.63 8.28
C CYS A 44 -27.73 -17.71 9.30
N ASP A 45 -27.12 -18.89 9.23
CA ASP A 45 -27.31 -20.04 10.12
C ASP A 45 -28.77 -20.49 10.33
N THR A 46 -29.67 -20.05 9.44
CA THR A 46 -31.06 -20.48 9.45
C THR A 46 -31.13 -21.97 9.10
N SER A 47 -31.90 -22.71 9.88
CA SER A 47 -32.16 -24.13 9.65
C SER A 47 -33.02 -24.32 8.40
N LEU A 48 -32.55 -25.16 7.48
CA LEU A 48 -33.16 -25.45 6.18
C LEU A 48 -33.76 -26.87 6.21
N THR A 49 -34.79 -27.04 7.04
CA THR A 49 -35.40 -28.34 7.33
C THR A 49 -36.55 -28.70 6.42
N GLU A 50 -37.14 -27.73 5.73
CA GLU A 50 -38.27 -27.94 4.83
C GLU A 50 -37.83 -28.51 3.48
N PRO A 51 -38.71 -29.27 2.80
CA PRO A 51 -38.40 -29.91 1.50
C PRO A 51 -37.92 -28.93 0.42
N ASP A 52 -38.43 -27.70 0.44
CA ASP A 52 -38.18 -26.66 -0.57
C ASP A 52 -37.24 -25.55 -0.10
N ASP A 53 -36.52 -25.75 1.02
CA ASP A 53 -35.59 -24.73 1.54
C ASP A 53 -34.32 -24.56 0.68
N VAL A 54 -34.02 -25.54 -0.16
CA VAL A 54 -32.87 -25.54 -1.08
C VAL A 54 -33.33 -25.91 -2.47
N VAL A 55 -33.48 -24.91 -3.34
CA VAL A 55 -33.94 -25.14 -4.72
C VAL A 55 -32.90 -24.62 -5.70
N VAL A 56 -32.59 -25.42 -6.73
CA VAL A 56 -31.81 -24.95 -7.87
C VAL A 56 -32.76 -24.27 -8.86
N CYS A 57 -32.65 -22.96 -8.99
CA CYS A 57 -33.47 -22.17 -9.89
C CYS A 57 -32.68 -21.77 -11.14
N SER A 58 -33.35 -21.82 -12.29
CA SER A 58 -32.86 -21.12 -13.49
C SER A 58 -33.08 -19.62 -13.31
N LEU A 59 -32.04 -18.83 -13.58
CA LEU A 59 -32.12 -17.36 -13.58
C LEU A 59 -32.74 -16.82 -14.87
N HIS A 60 -32.82 -17.66 -15.89
CA HIS A 60 -33.38 -17.32 -17.20
C HIS A 60 -34.44 -18.37 -17.60
N PRO A 61 -35.59 -18.43 -16.89
CA PRO A 61 -36.66 -19.35 -17.26
C PRO A 61 -37.33 -18.96 -18.58
N SER A 62 -37.84 -19.96 -19.31
CA SER A 62 -38.64 -19.72 -20.52
C SER A 62 -39.95 -19.01 -20.20
N ASN A 63 -40.55 -18.34 -21.17
CA ASN A 63 -41.84 -17.67 -20.96
C ASN A 63 -42.96 -18.65 -20.61
N ASP A 64 -42.97 -19.83 -21.23
CA ASP A 64 -43.94 -20.88 -20.91
C ASP A 64 -43.82 -21.34 -19.45
N TYR A 65 -42.59 -21.47 -18.94
CA TYR A 65 -42.36 -21.80 -17.54
C TYR A 65 -42.84 -20.69 -16.59
N LYS A 66 -42.58 -19.42 -16.92
CA LYS A 66 -43.07 -18.28 -16.12
C LYS A 66 -44.60 -18.28 -16.05
N THR A 67 -45.28 -18.54 -17.16
CA THR A 67 -46.74 -18.63 -17.21
C THR A 67 -47.24 -19.85 -16.45
N SER A 68 -46.61 -21.01 -16.61
CA SER A 68 -47.07 -22.26 -15.97
C SER A 68 -46.95 -22.23 -14.46
N VAL A 69 -45.93 -21.59 -13.90
CA VAL A 69 -45.68 -21.53 -12.44
C VAL A 69 -46.82 -20.85 -11.67
N LEU A 70 -47.47 -19.85 -12.25
CA LEU A 70 -48.54 -19.09 -11.58
C LEU A 70 -49.95 -19.42 -12.08
N SER A 71 -50.07 -20.11 -13.20
CA SER A 71 -51.37 -20.46 -13.79
C SER A 71 -52.17 -21.40 -12.89
N GLY A 72 -53.43 -21.07 -12.63
CA GLY A 72 -54.32 -21.87 -11.79
C GLY A 72 -54.28 -21.53 -10.29
N LEU A 73 -53.39 -20.62 -9.87
CA LEU A 73 -53.35 -20.13 -8.49
C LEU A 73 -54.35 -18.99 -8.26
N ASN A 74 -54.85 -18.86 -7.03
CA ASN A 74 -55.69 -17.73 -6.61
C ASN A 74 -54.84 -16.43 -6.61
N PRO A 75 -55.38 -15.27 -7.05
CA PRO A 75 -54.72 -13.96 -6.96
C PRO A 75 -54.05 -13.64 -5.61
N ALA A 76 -54.62 -14.07 -4.49
CA ALA A 76 -54.01 -13.88 -3.17
C ALA A 76 -52.65 -14.60 -3.05
N VAL A 77 -52.60 -15.86 -3.49
CA VAL A 77 -51.37 -16.68 -3.48
C VAL A 77 -50.34 -16.12 -4.46
N ILE A 78 -50.77 -15.68 -5.65
CA ILE A 78 -49.87 -15.05 -6.63
C ILE A 78 -49.21 -13.81 -6.03
N THR A 79 -49.99 -12.96 -5.36
CA THR A 79 -49.48 -11.74 -4.74
C THR A 79 -48.51 -12.05 -3.60
N GLU A 80 -48.80 -13.08 -2.79
CA GLU A 80 -47.90 -13.55 -1.75
C GLU A 80 -46.54 -14.02 -2.31
N ILE A 81 -46.56 -14.84 -3.36
CA ILE A 81 -45.35 -15.32 -4.05
C ILE A 81 -44.53 -14.14 -4.57
N CYS A 82 -45.17 -13.18 -5.26
CA CYS A 82 -44.51 -11.97 -5.74
C CYS A 82 -43.89 -11.16 -4.59
N GLY A 83 -44.60 -11.01 -3.47
CA GLY A 83 -44.09 -10.32 -2.28
C GLY A 83 -42.82 -10.97 -1.74
N ARG A 84 -42.83 -12.30 -1.55
CA ARG A 84 -41.66 -13.07 -1.09
C ARG A 84 -40.48 -12.95 -2.05
N ALA A 85 -40.72 -13.05 -3.36
CA ALA A 85 -39.69 -12.92 -4.39
C ALA A 85 -39.05 -11.52 -4.40
N LEU A 86 -39.86 -10.47 -4.24
CA LEU A 86 -39.36 -9.08 -4.13
C LEU A 86 -38.55 -8.86 -2.85
N SER A 87 -39.01 -9.38 -1.71
CA SER A 87 -38.27 -9.30 -0.45
C SER A 87 -36.92 -10.02 -0.55
N PHE A 88 -36.87 -11.19 -1.21
CA PHE A 88 -35.61 -11.87 -1.50
C PHE A 88 -34.68 -10.99 -2.36
N TRP A 89 -35.18 -10.39 -3.44
CA TRP A 89 -34.37 -9.51 -4.28
C TRP A 89 -33.84 -8.30 -3.51
N GLN A 90 -34.68 -7.66 -2.70
CA GLN A 90 -34.29 -6.54 -1.85
C GLN A 90 -33.20 -6.93 -0.86
N TYR A 91 -33.30 -8.11 -0.26
CA TYR A 91 -32.27 -8.65 0.61
C TYR A 91 -30.93 -8.82 -0.14
N GLN A 92 -30.95 -9.39 -1.35
CA GLN A 92 -29.73 -9.57 -2.16
C GLN A 92 -29.07 -8.22 -2.52
N VAL A 93 -29.87 -7.21 -2.86
CA VAL A 93 -29.37 -5.84 -3.10
C VAL A 93 -28.76 -5.23 -1.84
N GLN A 94 -29.41 -5.39 -0.69
CA GLN A 94 -28.89 -4.87 0.58
C GLN A 94 -27.58 -5.56 0.96
N GLN A 95 -27.46 -6.88 0.76
CA GLN A 95 -26.23 -7.62 1.01
C GLN A 95 -25.08 -7.15 0.11
N GLU A 96 -25.34 -6.92 -1.18
CA GLU A 96 -24.32 -6.35 -2.09
C GLU A 96 -23.90 -4.95 -1.62
N HIS A 97 -24.83 -4.10 -1.23
CA HIS A 97 -24.52 -2.77 -0.75
C HIS A 97 -23.67 -2.81 0.54
N SER A 98 -24.05 -3.63 1.52
CA SER A 98 -23.28 -3.83 2.75
C SER A 98 -21.86 -4.35 2.47
N PHE A 99 -21.71 -5.30 1.55
CA PHE A 99 -20.41 -5.79 1.12
C PHE A 99 -19.56 -4.68 0.47
N GLN A 100 -20.13 -3.94 -0.50
CA GLN A 100 -19.43 -2.84 -1.17
C GLN A 100 -18.99 -1.75 -0.17
N GLN A 101 -19.85 -1.41 0.80
CA GLN A 101 -19.48 -0.47 1.86
C GLN A 101 -18.29 -0.96 2.69
N ALA A 102 -18.25 -2.24 3.07
CA ALA A 102 -17.13 -2.81 3.80
C ALA A 102 -15.83 -2.78 2.99
N VAL A 103 -15.90 -3.11 1.68
CA VAL A 103 -14.75 -3.02 0.76
C VAL A 103 -14.23 -1.59 0.67
N ILE A 104 -15.12 -0.61 0.47
CA ILE A 104 -14.74 0.81 0.40
C ILE A 104 -14.05 1.27 1.69
N ARG A 105 -14.59 0.91 2.87
CA ARG A 105 -13.96 1.22 4.16
C ARG A 105 -12.55 0.63 4.24
N SER A 106 -12.39 -0.65 3.94
CA SER A 106 -11.09 -1.32 3.98
C SER A 106 -10.06 -0.70 3.03
N VAL A 107 -10.48 -0.35 1.81
CA VAL A 107 -9.61 0.32 0.83
C VAL A 107 -9.21 1.71 1.32
N ASN A 108 -10.14 2.49 1.87
CA ASN A 108 -9.86 3.82 2.40
C ASN A 108 -8.91 3.77 3.60
N GLU A 109 -9.07 2.81 4.51
CA GLU A 109 -8.16 2.59 5.64
C GLU A 109 -6.73 2.28 5.16
N LYS A 110 -6.58 1.35 4.20
CA LYS A 110 -5.28 1.02 3.60
C LYS A 110 -4.66 2.22 2.90
N ASN A 111 -5.46 3.00 2.18
CA ASN A 111 -5.00 4.20 1.50
C ASN A 111 -4.52 5.28 2.49
N ALA A 112 -5.26 5.50 3.57
CA ALA A 112 -4.88 6.43 4.63
C ALA A 112 -3.57 6.00 5.33
N GLN A 113 -3.41 4.69 5.57
CA GLN A 113 -2.18 4.14 6.15
C GLN A 113 -0.98 4.33 5.20
N ALA A 114 -1.13 3.99 3.91
CA ALA A 114 -0.09 4.19 2.92
C ALA A 114 0.31 5.67 2.78
N GLN A 115 -0.66 6.59 2.81
CA GLN A 115 -0.39 8.03 2.78
C GLN A 115 0.40 8.50 4.01
N LYS A 116 0.10 7.94 5.19
CA LYS A 116 0.83 8.25 6.44
C LYS A 116 2.28 7.75 6.39
N GLU A 117 2.49 6.55 5.87
CA GLU A 117 3.83 5.97 5.68
C GLU A 117 4.64 6.80 4.70
N LEU A 118 4.06 7.18 3.56
CA LEU A 118 4.68 8.07 2.58
C LEU A 118 5.11 9.40 3.21
N ASN A 119 4.21 10.05 3.96
CA ASN A 119 4.52 11.32 4.62
C ASN A 119 5.65 11.17 5.66
N THR A 120 5.72 10.04 6.35
CA THR A 120 6.80 9.73 7.29
C THR A 120 8.14 9.64 6.56
N VAL A 121 8.19 8.84 5.48
CA VAL A 121 9.41 8.67 4.65
C VAL A 121 9.87 10.00 4.06
N VAL A 122 8.95 10.80 3.53
CA VAL A 122 9.27 12.14 2.99
C VAL A 122 9.90 13.03 4.07
N ARG A 123 9.33 13.04 5.28
CA ARG A 123 9.86 13.84 6.39
C ARG A 123 11.24 13.37 6.83
N GLU A 124 11.45 12.06 6.91
CA GLU A 124 12.75 11.47 7.26
C GLU A 124 13.82 11.83 6.22
N ALA A 125 13.51 11.66 4.93
CA ALA A 125 14.40 12.04 3.84
C ALA A 125 14.73 13.54 3.86
N GLN A 126 13.74 14.40 4.13
CA GLN A 126 13.97 15.85 4.30
C GLN A 126 14.91 16.15 5.49
N GLY A 127 14.77 15.40 6.59
CA GLY A 127 15.66 15.49 7.74
C GLY A 127 17.10 15.09 7.41
N GLU A 128 17.29 13.99 6.68
CA GLU A 128 18.61 13.55 6.22
C GLU A 128 19.25 14.55 5.26
N ILE A 129 18.49 15.10 4.32
CA ILE A 129 18.96 16.15 3.41
C ILE A 129 19.47 17.36 4.22
N ALA A 130 18.72 17.79 5.25
CA ALA A 130 19.13 18.91 6.10
C ALA A 130 20.43 18.60 6.87
N LEU A 131 20.56 17.38 7.42
CA LEU A 131 21.77 16.94 8.11
C LEU A 131 22.99 16.91 7.19
N LEU A 132 22.84 16.33 5.99
CA LEU A 132 23.90 16.27 4.99
C LEU A 132 24.32 17.67 4.52
N ASN A 133 23.36 18.56 4.28
CA ASN A 133 23.66 19.96 3.93
C ASN A 133 24.44 20.68 5.02
N ASN A 134 24.06 20.49 6.29
CA ASN A 134 24.83 21.04 7.43
C ASN A 134 26.25 20.47 7.47
N LYS A 135 26.42 19.17 7.22
CA LYS A 135 27.74 18.53 7.20
C LYS A 135 28.61 19.03 6.06
N ILE A 136 28.03 19.22 4.86
CA ILE A 136 28.71 19.81 3.72
C ILE A 136 29.19 21.23 4.08
N ALA A 137 28.33 22.06 4.66
CA ALA A 137 28.69 23.42 5.06
C ALA A 137 29.79 23.47 6.14
N GLU A 138 29.81 22.51 7.06
CA GLU A 138 30.89 22.36 8.05
C GLU A 138 32.21 21.96 7.38
N LEU A 139 32.21 20.90 6.58
CA LEU A 139 33.40 20.43 5.87
C LEU A 139 33.97 21.48 4.91
N GLN A 140 33.11 22.29 4.29
CA GLN A 140 33.55 23.43 3.47
C GLN A 140 34.29 24.49 4.29
N ARG A 141 33.83 24.79 5.52
CA ARG A 141 34.52 25.71 6.43
C ARG A 141 35.86 25.15 6.90
N ASP A 142 35.90 23.88 7.26
CA ASP A 142 37.13 23.21 7.70
C ASP A 142 38.17 23.17 6.57
N LEU A 143 37.74 22.86 5.34
CA LEU A 143 38.60 22.88 4.16
C LEU A 143 39.21 24.27 3.91
N GLU A 144 38.41 25.32 4.02
CA GLU A 144 38.87 26.70 3.86
C GLU A 144 39.91 27.08 4.95
N LEU A 145 39.70 26.63 6.19
CA LEU A 145 40.62 26.86 7.30
C LEU A 145 41.96 26.15 7.08
N GLU A 146 41.94 24.88 6.65
CA GLU A 146 43.16 24.12 6.35
C GLU A 146 43.92 24.71 5.15
N ARG A 147 43.21 25.18 4.12
CA ARG A 147 43.85 25.90 3.00
C ARG A 147 44.60 27.15 3.47
N ARG A 148 44.01 27.93 4.38
CA ARG A 148 44.66 29.11 4.96
C ARG A 148 45.89 28.72 5.78
N ARG A 149 45.79 27.70 6.63
CA ARG A 149 46.93 27.16 7.41
C ARG A 149 48.08 26.71 6.51
N ALA A 150 47.77 25.98 5.45
CA ALA A 150 48.76 25.53 4.47
C ALA A 150 49.48 26.71 3.80
N SER A 151 48.74 27.76 3.41
CA SER A 151 49.33 28.99 2.86
C SER A 151 50.27 29.67 3.85
N THR A 152 49.85 29.84 5.11
CA THR A 152 50.67 30.47 6.15
C THR A 152 51.96 29.69 6.43
N LEU A 153 51.87 28.36 6.50
CA LEU A 153 53.05 27.49 6.67
C LEU A 153 53.99 27.59 5.48
N GLN A 154 53.45 27.63 4.26
CA GLN A 154 54.25 27.78 3.04
C GLN A 154 55.00 29.11 3.02
N ASP A 155 54.36 30.21 3.45
CA ASP A 155 55.00 31.52 3.54
C ASP A 155 56.08 31.56 4.62
N SER A 156 55.82 30.94 5.79
CA SER A 156 56.81 30.80 6.86
C SER A 156 58.04 29.99 6.43
N LEU A 157 57.83 28.88 5.71
CA LEU A 157 58.92 28.08 5.15
C LEU A 157 59.76 28.88 4.15
N LYS A 158 59.12 29.63 3.24
CA LYS A 158 59.84 30.50 2.30
C LYS A 158 60.68 31.55 3.01
N GLU A 159 60.17 32.14 4.09
CA GLU A 159 60.92 33.15 4.84
C GLU A 159 62.10 32.53 5.59
N ARG A 160 61.91 31.36 6.21
CA ARG A 160 62.98 30.60 6.87
C ARG A 160 64.05 30.14 5.90
N GLU A 161 63.67 29.73 4.69
CA GLU A 161 64.63 29.39 3.63
C GLU A 161 65.47 30.61 3.26
N LYS A 162 64.86 31.80 3.08
CA LYS A 162 65.63 33.03 2.81
C LYS A 162 66.59 33.38 3.95
N GLU A 163 66.13 33.32 5.21
CA GLU A 163 66.98 33.57 6.39
C GLU A 163 68.15 32.58 6.45
N TYR A 164 67.88 31.29 6.23
CA TYR A 164 68.89 30.25 6.19
C TYR A 164 69.93 30.50 5.10
N GLN A 165 69.50 30.87 3.88
CA GLN A 165 70.43 31.19 2.79
C GLN A 165 71.30 32.41 3.13
N LYS A 166 70.75 33.47 3.72
CA LYS A 166 71.52 34.64 4.18
C LYS A 166 72.58 34.25 5.21
N LEU A 167 72.20 33.47 6.22
CA LEU A 167 73.11 32.96 7.26
C LEU A 167 74.20 32.07 6.68
N LYS A 168 73.86 31.20 5.72
CA LYS A 168 74.80 30.31 5.04
C LYS A 168 75.84 31.09 4.22
N VAL A 169 75.42 32.11 3.49
CA VAL A 169 76.36 32.98 2.74
C VAL A 169 77.27 33.73 3.70
N HIS A 170 76.71 34.28 4.78
CA HIS A 170 77.50 34.99 5.79
C HIS A 170 78.52 34.09 6.47
N SER A 171 78.15 32.88 6.88
CA SER A 171 79.08 31.93 7.51
C SER A 171 80.20 31.51 6.57
N LEU A 172 79.90 31.24 5.29
CA LEU A 172 80.91 30.94 4.27
C LEU A 172 81.88 32.11 4.09
N SER A 173 81.38 33.36 4.10
CA SER A 173 82.23 34.56 4.03
C SER A 173 83.18 34.68 5.22
N VAL A 174 82.69 34.46 6.45
CA VAL A 174 83.50 34.52 7.67
C VAL A 174 84.57 33.43 7.68
N VAL A 175 84.23 32.22 7.25
CA VAL A 175 85.20 31.11 7.10
C VAL A 175 86.27 31.45 6.06
N SER A 176 85.88 32.05 4.92
CA SER A 176 86.85 32.46 3.90
C SER A 176 87.79 33.56 4.41
N MET A 177 87.30 34.54 5.18
CA MET A 177 88.13 35.60 5.76
C MET A 177 89.12 35.05 6.79
N THR A 178 88.66 34.18 7.70
CA THR A 178 89.52 33.57 8.73
C THR A 178 90.57 32.66 8.11
N ILE A 179 90.26 31.88 7.06
CA ILE A 179 91.28 31.11 6.33
C ILE A 179 92.30 32.04 5.67
N SER A 180 91.86 33.15 5.07
CA SER A 180 92.77 34.11 4.44
C SER A 180 93.73 34.76 5.44
N GLU A 181 93.26 35.05 6.66
CA GLU A 181 94.09 35.56 7.76
C GLU A 181 95.11 34.54 8.29
N TRP A 182 94.86 33.23 8.13
CA TRP A 182 95.80 32.17 8.55
C TRP A 182 96.88 31.87 7.51
N PHE A 183 96.67 32.24 6.24
CA PHE A 183 97.63 32.02 5.14
C PHE A 183 98.41 33.28 4.74
N ALA A 184 98.20 34.41 5.43
CA ALA A 184 98.96 35.66 5.30
C ALA A 184 100.00 35.77 6.43
#